data_AF-A0A813KZY3-F1
#
_entry.id   AF-A0A813KZY3-F1
#
_cell.length_a   1.000
_cell.length_b   1.000
_cell.length_c   1.000
_cell.angle_alpha   90.00
_cell.angle_beta   90.00
_cell.angle_gamma   90.00
#
_symmetry.space_group_name_H-M   'P 1'
#
loop_
_entity.id
_entity.type
_entity.pdbx_description
1 polymer ?
#
loop_
_entity_poly.entity_id
_entity_poly.type
_entity_poly.pdbx_seq_one_letter_code
_entity_poly.pdbx_strand_id
1 'polypeptide(L)'
;MNIWFLNCFEYSKTASTIYFFSSFMSHSCYPNAVWYYRGADHIVRARRQIRPGEEVCISYLSEDDLLQHVPVRLQRLQNTKRFWCTCERCSAAEDPSRGFVCPQCDTGQMYAHVVGTEAAHPEGCRVLSSEFSAAPCCSCGHTITEMEARQMVFNEEKLGSVIDHLTASSETSSEHAVEEPTLDELHDSEDFINAHFAQHALADEAWGLLADAFLAKGLCDDQRRLLKRRCDFASSAYPGLSGAHAWALEVYGDALLHSHASEREPRSDSEKKSQ
;
A
#
# COMPACT_ATOMS: atom_id res chain seq x y z
N MET A 1 -9.50 26.55 -16.16
CA MET A 1 -9.05 26.11 -14.82
C MET A 1 -10.30 25.91 -13.96
N ASN A 2 -10.60 24.67 -13.57
CA ASN A 2 -11.84 24.34 -12.85
C ASN A 2 -11.58 24.35 -11.34
N ILE A 3 -12.18 25.31 -10.62
CA ILE A 3 -11.97 25.52 -9.18
C ILE A 3 -12.33 24.29 -8.34
N TRP A 4 -13.35 23.53 -8.75
CA TRP A 4 -13.82 22.34 -8.05
C TRP A 4 -12.76 21.24 -8.07
N PHE A 5 -12.20 20.95 -9.24
CA PHE A 5 -11.25 19.86 -9.42
C PHE A 5 -10.01 19.97 -8.50
N LEU A 6 -9.56 21.20 -8.23
CA LEU A 6 -8.35 21.42 -7.45
C LEU A 6 -8.62 21.59 -5.95
N ASN A 7 -9.80 22.08 -5.56
CA ASN A 7 -10.07 22.53 -4.18
C ASN A 7 -11.17 21.74 -3.45
N CYS A 8 -11.87 20.82 -4.13
CA CYS A 8 -12.92 20.05 -3.50
C CYS A 8 -12.38 18.87 -2.69
N PHE A 9 -13.18 18.49 -1.69
CA PHE A 9 -13.01 17.35 -0.83
C PHE A 9 -14.13 16.36 -1.16
N GLU A 10 -13.77 15.09 -1.31
CA GLU A 10 -14.77 14.04 -1.42
C GLU A 10 -15.59 14.00 -0.13
N TYR A 11 -16.92 14.06 -0.23
CA TYR A 11 -17.84 13.90 0.91
C TYR A 11 -18.54 12.54 0.85
N SER A 12 -18.85 12.07 -0.36
CA SER A 12 -19.35 10.74 -0.64
C SER A 12 -18.95 10.33 -2.06
N LYS A 13 -19.26 9.09 -2.44
CA LYS A 13 -19.06 8.58 -3.81
C LYS A 13 -19.69 9.44 -4.91
N THR A 14 -20.68 10.28 -4.57
CA THR A 14 -21.43 11.09 -5.53
C THR A 14 -21.41 12.59 -5.23
N ALA A 15 -20.76 13.01 -4.14
CA ALA A 15 -20.78 14.39 -3.68
C ALA A 15 -19.39 14.90 -3.28
N SER A 16 -19.10 16.13 -3.65
CA SER A 16 -17.88 16.84 -3.29
C SER A 16 -18.23 18.21 -2.70
N THR A 17 -17.44 18.65 -1.72
CA THR A 17 -17.65 19.92 -1.02
C THR A 17 -16.38 20.76 -1.05
N ILE A 18 -16.50 22.09 -0.99
CA ILE A 18 -15.39 23.02 -0.88
C ILE A 18 -15.45 23.70 0.49
N TYR A 19 -14.30 23.79 1.16
CA TYR A 19 -14.16 24.44 2.46
C TYR A 19 -13.11 25.51 2.37
N PHE A 20 -13.49 26.76 2.66
CA PHE A 20 -12.63 27.93 2.45
C PHE A 20 -11.24 27.73 3.08
N PHE A 21 -11.16 27.43 4.37
CA PHE A 21 -9.88 27.28 5.07
C PHE A 21 -9.08 26.04 4.63
N SER A 22 -9.73 24.89 4.49
CA SER A 22 -9.02 23.66 4.11
C SER A 22 -8.46 23.72 2.69
N SER A 23 -9.10 24.48 1.79
CA SER A 23 -8.59 24.70 0.43
C SER A 23 -7.28 25.51 0.37
N PHE A 24 -6.89 26.20 1.46
CA PHE A 24 -5.57 26.87 1.56
C PHE A 24 -4.47 25.98 2.14
N MET A 25 -4.81 24.79 2.68
CA MET A 25 -3.81 23.90 3.28
C MET A 25 -3.04 23.17 2.19
N SER A 26 -1.72 23.33 2.17
CA SER A 26 -0.83 22.67 1.21
C SER A 26 -0.79 21.15 1.42
N HIS A 27 -0.31 20.45 0.39
CA HIS A 27 -0.05 19.03 0.47
C HIS A 27 1.28 18.71 1.16
N SER A 28 1.28 17.67 1.98
CA SER A 28 2.49 16.89 2.28
C SER A 28 2.15 15.40 2.29
N CYS A 29 3.07 14.54 1.82
CA CYS A 29 2.96 13.09 2.01
C CYS A 29 3.21 12.68 3.47
N TYR A 30 3.70 13.61 4.32
CA TYR A 30 3.76 13.49 5.78
C TYR A 30 3.05 14.67 6.44
N PRO A 31 1.71 14.80 6.26
CA PRO A 31 0.97 15.96 6.74
C PRO A 31 0.95 16.02 8.26
N ASN A 32 0.80 17.23 8.79
CA ASN A 32 0.66 17.46 10.23
C ASN A 32 -0.79 17.66 10.68
N ALA A 33 -1.72 17.71 9.73
CA ALA A 33 -3.16 17.64 9.96
C ALA A 33 -3.83 16.54 9.13
N VAL A 34 -4.95 16.03 9.65
CA VAL A 34 -5.85 15.11 8.99
C VAL A 34 -7.27 15.66 9.08
N TRP A 35 -8.10 15.36 8.10
CA TRP A 35 -9.49 15.80 8.09
C TRP A 35 -10.44 14.62 7.97
N TYR A 36 -11.64 14.77 8.51
CA TYR A 36 -12.73 13.79 8.41
C TYR A 36 -14.07 14.51 8.59
N TYR A 37 -15.17 13.84 8.24
CA TYR A 37 -16.51 14.37 8.49
C TYR A 37 -17.12 13.86 9.77
N ARG A 38 -17.84 14.74 10.48
CA ARG A 38 -18.74 14.37 11.56
C ARG A 38 -20.13 14.92 11.23
N GLY A 39 -20.98 14.07 10.64
CA GLY A 39 -22.22 14.55 10.03
C GLY A 39 -21.88 15.50 8.87
N ALA A 40 -22.43 16.72 8.90
CA ALA A 40 -22.16 17.75 7.88
C ALA A 40 -20.86 18.54 8.14
N ASP A 41 -20.24 18.38 9.31
CA ASP A 41 -19.08 19.18 9.70
C ASP A 41 -17.78 18.62 9.13
N HIS A 42 -16.97 19.50 8.53
CA HIS A 42 -15.59 19.18 8.12
C HIS A 42 -14.63 19.48 9.26
N ILE A 43 -14.10 18.42 9.86
CA ILE A 43 -13.25 18.51 11.04
C ILE A 43 -11.81 18.31 10.62
N VAL A 44 -10.95 19.28 10.96
CA VAL A 44 -9.49 19.16 10.81
C VAL A 44 -8.88 18.95 12.20
N ARG A 45 -8.03 17.93 12.34
CA ARG A 45 -7.29 17.62 13.57
C ARG A 45 -5.80 17.55 13.29
N ALA A 46 -5.02 17.89 14.31
CA ALA A 46 -3.59 17.62 14.28
C ALA A 46 -3.34 16.10 14.21
N ARG A 47 -2.53 15.68 13.24
CA ARG A 47 -2.04 14.30 13.06
C ARG A 47 -0.70 14.08 13.78
N ARG A 48 0.05 15.16 14.00
CA ARG A 48 1.28 15.20 14.80
C ARG A 48 1.38 16.56 15.50
N GLN A 49 2.37 16.73 16.37
CA GLN A 49 2.63 18.01 17.00
C GLN A 49 2.92 19.09 15.94
N ILE A 50 2.25 20.25 16.05
CA ILE A 50 2.42 21.41 15.18
C ILE A 50 3.04 22.54 16.01
N ARG A 51 4.20 23.05 15.60
CA ARG A 51 4.88 24.16 16.31
C ARG A 51 4.35 25.52 15.85
N PRO A 52 4.41 26.58 16.68
CA PRO A 52 4.09 27.93 16.23
C PRO A 52 4.94 28.33 15.01
N GLY A 53 4.28 28.80 13.95
CA GLY A 53 4.92 29.17 12.68
C GLY A 53 5.15 28.02 11.69
N GLU A 54 4.85 26.78 12.07
CA GLU A 54 4.84 25.64 11.14
C GLU A 54 3.60 25.70 10.23
N GLU A 55 3.78 25.43 8.94
CA GLU A 55 2.68 25.34 7.98
C GLU A 55 1.77 24.16 8.33
N VAL A 56 0.45 24.34 8.25
CA VAL A 56 -0.51 23.26 8.42
C VAL A 56 -0.76 22.60 7.07
N CYS A 57 -0.33 21.35 6.93
CA CYS A 57 -0.46 20.56 5.70
C CYS A 57 -1.41 19.39 5.89
N ILE A 58 -2.15 19.05 4.83
CA ILE A 58 -3.01 17.85 4.74
C ILE A 58 -2.53 16.95 3.59
N SER A 59 -3.02 15.70 3.55
CA SER A 59 -2.82 14.86 2.36
C SER A 59 -3.89 15.17 1.31
N TYR A 60 -3.47 15.24 0.04
CA TYR A 60 -4.36 15.23 -1.12
C TYR A 60 -4.48 13.84 -1.73
N LEU A 61 -3.70 12.89 -1.20
CA LEU A 61 -3.68 11.47 -1.52
C LEU A 61 -4.50 10.72 -0.47
N SER A 62 -5.08 9.57 -0.84
CA SER A 62 -5.71 8.67 0.14
C SER A 62 -4.68 8.11 1.13
N GLU A 63 -5.14 7.51 2.23
CA GLU A 63 -4.22 6.86 3.18
C GLU A 63 -3.48 5.67 2.53
N ASP A 64 -4.10 4.96 1.59
CA ASP A 64 -3.44 3.86 0.85
C ASP A 64 -2.40 4.41 -0.14
N ASP A 65 -2.72 5.51 -0.83
CA ASP A 65 -1.78 6.20 -1.72
C ASP A 65 -0.56 6.74 -0.98
N LEU A 66 -0.70 7.04 0.31
CA LEU A 66 0.42 7.43 1.15
C LEU A 66 1.39 6.27 1.43
N LEU A 67 0.96 5.01 1.28
CA LEU A 67 1.82 3.83 1.37
C LEU A 67 2.52 3.49 0.05
N GLN A 68 2.06 4.04 -1.08
CA GLN A 68 2.69 3.83 -2.39
C GLN A 68 4.08 4.48 -2.47
N HIS A 69 4.95 3.96 -3.34
CA HIS A 69 6.29 4.52 -3.54
C HIS A 69 6.28 5.90 -4.21
N VAL A 70 7.34 6.68 -4.00
CA VAL A 70 7.50 8.09 -4.38
C VAL A 70 7.06 8.36 -5.84
N PRO A 71 7.49 7.59 -6.85
CA PRO A 71 7.06 7.83 -8.24
C PRO A 71 5.55 7.81 -8.44
N VAL A 72 4.84 6.86 -7.81
CA VAL A 72 3.38 6.74 -7.90
C VAL A 72 2.71 7.94 -7.25
N ARG A 73 3.17 8.33 -6.06
CA ARG A 73 2.64 9.50 -5.34
C ARG A 73 2.82 10.78 -6.15
N LEU A 74 4.01 11.00 -6.68
CA LEU A 74 4.35 12.16 -7.51
C LEU A 74 3.51 12.21 -8.78
N GLN A 75 3.39 11.09 -9.50
CA GLN A 75 2.60 11.02 -10.72
C GLN A 75 1.12 11.29 -10.45
N ARG A 76 0.57 10.75 -9.35
CA ARG A 76 -0.82 11.00 -8.97
C ARG A 76 -1.07 12.46 -8.65
N LEU A 77 -0.18 13.11 -7.91
CA LEU A 77 -0.25 14.55 -7.62
C LEU A 77 -0.10 15.38 -8.89
N GLN A 78 0.79 15.02 -9.80
CA GLN A 78 0.93 15.73 -11.07
C GLN A 78 -0.34 15.60 -11.93
N ASN A 79 -0.94 14.42 -12.00
CA ASN A 79 -2.15 14.19 -12.78
C ASN A 79 -3.37 14.91 -12.20
N THR A 80 -3.53 14.87 -10.88
CA THR A 80 -4.73 15.36 -10.18
C THR A 80 -4.62 16.80 -9.70
N LYS A 81 -3.42 17.27 -9.37
CA LYS A 81 -3.17 18.57 -8.73
C LYS A 81 -2.10 19.43 -9.43
N ARG A 82 -1.43 18.90 -10.47
CA ARG A 82 -0.53 19.63 -11.38
C ARG A 82 0.70 20.24 -10.69
N PHE A 83 1.27 19.54 -9.71
CA PHE A 83 2.53 19.90 -9.08
C PHE A 83 3.35 18.67 -8.68
N TRP A 84 4.64 18.87 -8.43
CA TRP A 84 5.57 17.89 -7.87
C TRP A 84 5.78 18.13 -6.39
N CYS A 85 5.53 17.12 -5.55
CA CYS A 85 5.72 17.25 -4.10
C CYS A 85 7.20 17.13 -3.74
N THR A 86 7.67 18.03 -2.89
CA THR A 86 9.05 18.09 -2.38
C THR A 86 9.11 17.94 -0.85
N CYS A 87 8.10 17.31 -0.25
CA CYS A 87 8.09 17.07 1.19
C CYS A 87 9.18 16.09 1.61
N GLU A 88 9.43 15.98 2.92
CA GLU A 88 10.47 15.14 3.51
C GLU A 88 10.42 13.67 3.05
N ARG A 89 9.23 13.12 2.74
CA ARG A 89 9.08 11.75 2.22
C ARG A 89 9.37 11.63 0.73
N CYS A 90 9.16 12.69 -0.05
CA CYS A 90 9.43 12.67 -1.50
C CYS A 90 10.87 13.06 -1.83
N SER A 91 11.54 13.77 -0.92
CA SER A 91 12.94 14.18 -1.06
C SER A 91 13.92 13.31 -0.25
N ALA A 92 13.42 12.24 0.38
CA ALA A 92 14.27 11.30 1.11
C ALA A 92 15.20 10.53 0.17
N ALA A 93 16.38 10.16 0.67
CA ALA A 93 17.35 9.34 -0.07
C ALA A 93 16.92 7.86 -0.16
N GLU A 94 15.98 7.44 0.68
CA GLU A 94 15.43 6.08 0.72
C GLU A 94 13.91 6.17 0.69
N ASP A 95 13.28 5.30 -0.10
CA ASP A 95 11.83 5.15 -0.13
C ASP A 95 11.42 3.86 0.58
N PRO A 96 10.89 3.95 1.82
CA PRO A 96 10.51 2.77 2.60
C PRO A 96 9.31 2.01 2.04
N SER A 97 8.73 2.48 0.93
CA SER A 97 7.68 1.80 0.18
C SER A 97 8.21 1.04 -1.06
N ARG A 98 9.51 1.09 -1.34
CA ARG A 98 10.14 0.51 -2.56
C ARG A 98 11.40 -0.30 -2.25
N GLY A 99 11.25 -1.29 -1.36
CA GLY A 99 12.31 -2.16 -0.89
C GLY A 99 12.38 -3.53 -1.60
N PHE A 100 13.58 -3.92 -2.02
CA PHE A 100 13.89 -5.18 -2.70
C PHE A 100 14.75 -6.09 -1.84
N VAL A 101 14.64 -7.41 -2.05
CA VAL A 101 15.58 -8.39 -1.51
C VAL A 101 16.93 -8.23 -2.23
N CYS A 102 18.03 -8.29 -1.46
CA CYS A 102 19.37 -8.13 -2.01
C CYS A 102 19.78 -9.37 -2.84
N PRO A 103 20.10 -9.23 -4.14
CA PRO A 103 20.43 -10.36 -5.01
C PRO A 103 21.78 -11.03 -4.69
N GLN A 104 22.61 -10.43 -3.84
CA GLN A 104 23.91 -10.99 -3.47
C GLN A 104 23.84 -11.89 -2.23
N CYS A 105 22.96 -11.57 -1.27
CA CYS A 105 22.97 -12.23 0.05
C CYS A 105 21.62 -12.80 0.47
N ASP A 106 20.55 -12.57 -0.29
CA ASP A 106 19.19 -13.09 -0.10
C ASP A 106 18.57 -12.85 1.29
N THR A 107 19.21 -12.01 2.11
CA THR A 107 18.85 -11.78 3.52
C THR A 107 18.75 -10.30 3.84
N GLY A 108 19.59 -9.47 3.19
CA GLY A 108 19.49 -8.02 3.29
C GLY A 108 18.47 -7.44 2.32
N GLN A 109 18.14 -6.17 2.55
CA GLN A 109 17.22 -5.42 1.72
C GLN A 109 17.84 -4.11 1.23
N MET A 110 17.29 -3.58 0.15
CA MET A 110 17.75 -2.36 -0.52
C MET A 110 16.54 -1.48 -0.87
N TYR A 111 16.61 -0.20 -0.57
CA TYR A 111 15.55 0.75 -0.92
C TYR A 111 15.93 1.52 -2.18
N ALA A 112 15.08 1.42 -3.20
CA ALA A 112 15.24 2.18 -4.42
C ALA A 112 14.66 3.59 -4.24
N HIS A 113 15.39 4.59 -4.72
CA HIS A 113 14.93 5.97 -4.84
C HIS A 113 15.07 6.43 -6.30
N VAL A 114 14.28 7.44 -6.66
CA VAL A 114 14.39 8.07 -7.98
C VAL A 114 15.20 9.34 -7.84
N VAL A 115 16.25 9.45 -8.66
CA VAL A 115 17.11 10.63 -8.70
C VAL A 115 16.49 11.67 -9.63
N GLY A 116 16.21 12.87 -9.09
CA GLY A 116 15.72 14.02 -9.86
C GLY A 116 14.22 14.23 -9.73
N THR A 117 13.83 15.30 -9.04
CA THR A 117 12.44 15.75 -8.85
C THR A 117 11.73 16.19 -10.14
N GLU A 118 12.44 16.21 -11.27
CA GLU A 118 11.95 16.57 -12.61
C GLU A 118 11.78 15.36 -13.54
N ALA A 119 12.20 14.16 -13.14
CA ALA A 119 12.27 12.96 -13.99
C ALA A 119 11.03 12.06 -13.92
N ALA A 120 9.88 12.57 -13.47
CA ALA A 120 8.64 11.87 -13.72
C ALA A 120 8.27 12.08 -15.20
N HIS A 121 8.66 11.10 -16.02
CA HIS A 121 8.40 11.08 -17.44
C HIS A 121 6.91 11.35 -17.74
N PRO A 122 6.58 12.11 -18.81
CA PRO A 122 5.20 12.38 -19.23
C PRO A 122 4.38 11.11 -19.55
N GLU A 123 5.04 9.96 -19.71
CA GLU A 123 4.47 8.69 -20.13
C GLU A 123 4.69 7.59 -19.07
N GLY A 124 3.90 7.62 -18.00
CA GLY A 124 3.73 6.47 -17.11
C GLY A 124 4.69 6.39 -15.91
N CYS A 125 4.29 5.61 -14.91
CA CYS A 125 5.03 5.32 -13.68
C CYS A 125 6.27 4.41 -13.90
N ARG A 126 6.81 4.38 -15.13
CA ARG A 126 7.95 3.55 -15.49
C ARG A 126 9.22 4.29 -15.11
N VAL A 127 9.82 3.88 -14.01
CA VAL A 127 11.19 4.30 -13.66
C VAL A 127 12.14 3.60 -14.61
N LEU A 128 12.90 4.35 -15.39
CA LEU A 128 13.91 3.75 -16.26
C LEU A 128 14.99 3.09 -15.40
N SER A 129 15.58 1.98 -15.87
CA SER A 129 16.69 1.34 -15.15
C SER A 129 17.87 2.28 -14.87
N SER A 130 18.02 3.35 -15.66
CA SER A 130 19.01 4.43 -15.47
C SER A 130 18.67 5.42 -14.36
N GLU A 131 17.40 5.49 -13.94
CA GLU A 131 16.88 6.34 -12.86
C GLU A 131 16.74 5.57 -11.54
N PHE A 132 16.97 4.26 -11.61
CA PHE A 132 16.96 3.35 -10.48
C PHE A 132 18.30 3.46 -9.74
N SER A 133 18.29 4.18 -8.62
CA SER A 133 19.38 4.14 -7.66
C SER A 133 18.87 3.49 -6.39
N ALA A 134 19.62 2.55 -5.82
CA ALA A 134 19.29 1.95 -4.53
C ALA A 134 20.40 2.25 -3.53
N ALA A 135 19.99 2.47 -2.28
CA ALA A 135 20.94 2.47 -1.17
C ALA A 135 21.67 1.11 -1.13
N PRO A 136 22.96 1.08 -0.72
CA PRO A 136 23.67 -0.18 -0.53
C PRO A 136 22.92 -1.11 0.41
N CYS A 137 23.05 -2.41 0.21
CA CYS A 137 22.37 -3.41 1.02
C CYS A 137 22.69 -3.23 2.50
N CYS A 138 21.66 -3.18 3.34
CA CYS A 138 21.80 -2.95 4.77
C CYS A 138 22.56 -4.06 5.52
N SER A 139 22.71 -5.25 4.90
CA SER A 139 23.36 -6.42 5.50
C SER A 139 24.76 -6.67 4.95
N CYS A 140 24.95 -6.65 3.63
CA CYS A 140 26.23 -7.00 3.00
C CYS A 140 26.96 -5.82 2.33
N GLY A 141 26.32 -4.65 2.22
CA GLY A 141 26.89 -3.47 1.56
C GLY A 141 26.94 -3.54 0.03
N HIS A 142 26.30 -4.53 -0.61
CA HIS A 142 26.21 -4.62 -2.07
C HIS A 142 25.59 -3.37 -2.67
N THR A 143 26.14 -2.92 -3.80
CA THR A 143 25.58 -1.85 -4.61
C THR A 143 25.09 -2.45 -5.92
N ILE A 144 23.83 -2.18 -6.27
CA ILE A 144 23.21 -2.69 -7.48
C ILE A 144 24.00 -2.34 -8.74
N THR A 145 24.10 -3.31 -9.64
CA THR A 145 24.55 -3.12 -11.02
C THR A 145 23.39 -2.72 -11.92
N GLU A 146 23.68 -2.18 -13.11
CA GLU A 146 22.66 -1.83 -14.09
C GLU A 146 21.82 -3.06 -14.53
N MET A 147 22.43 -4.24 -14.60
CA MET A 147 21.71 -5.48 -14.93
C MET A 147 20.73 -5.88 -13.83
N GLU A 148 21.14 -5.79 -12.56
CA GLU A 148 20.26 -6.08 -11.42
C GLU A 148 19.12 -5.05 -11.34
N ALA A 149 19.40 -3.77 -11.59
CA ALA A 149 18.37 -2.73 -11.66
C ALA A 149 17.31 -3.03 -12.74
N ARG A 150 17.75 -3.45 -13.94
CA ARG A 150 16.81 -3.88 -15.00
C ARG A 150 15.98 -5.08 -14.58
N GLN A 151 16.57 -6.05 -13.88
CA GLN A 151 15.85 -7.22 -13.37
C GLN A 151 14.83 -6.84 -12.30
N MET A 152 15.15 -5.90 -11.42
CA MET A 152 14.23 -5.39 -10.39
C MET A 152 13.02 -4.69 -11.01
N VAL A 153 13.24 -3.81 -12.00
CA VAL A 153 12.16 -3.16 -12.75
C VAL A 153 11.28 -4.20 -13.48
N PHE A 154 11.90 -5.20 -14.12
CA PHE A 154 11.16 -6.29 -14.74
C PHE A 154 10.31 -7.07 -13.73
N ASN A 155 10.84 -7.31 -12.53
CA ASN A 155 10.11 -7.99 -11.46
C ASN A 155 8.92 -7.15 -10.96
N GLU A 156 9.05 -5.83 -10.86
CA GLU A 156 7.92 -4.93 -10.55
C GLU A 156 6.82 -5.03 -11.62
N GLU A 157 7.17 -5.02 -12.91
CA GLU A 157 6.19 -5.18 -14.00
C GLU A 157 5.49 -6.54 -13.95
N LYS A 158 6.25 -7.61 -13.67
CA LYS A 158 5.70 -8.94 -13.49
C LYS A 158 4.77 -9.00 -12.27
N LEU A 159 5.13 -8.38 -11.15
CA LEU A 159 4.28 -8.30 -9.97
C LEU A 159 2.97 -7.53 -10.25
N GLY A 160 3.04 -6.44 -11.03
CA GLY A 160 1.84 -5.75 -11.51
C GLY A 160 0.91 -6.69 -12.29
N SER A 161 1.45 -7.54 -13.17
CA SER A 161 0.66 -8.52 -13.92
C SER A 161 0.02 -9.59 -13.00
N VAL A 162 0.70 -9.97 -11.90
CA VAL A 162 0.14 -10.88 -10.89
C VAL A 162 -1.03 -10.22 -10.15
N ILE A 163 -0.88 -8.94 -9.77
CA ILE A 163 -1.94 -8.16 -9.12
C ILE A 163 -3.17 -8.06 -10.04
N ASP A 164 -2.96 -7.72 -11.31
CA ASP A 164 -4.05 -7.62 -12.30
C ASP A 164 -4.81 -8.94 -12.44
N HIS A 165 -4.08 -10.07 -12.51
CA HIS A 165 -4.67 -11.41 -12.59
C HIS A 165 -5.49 -11.75 -11.34
N LEU A 166 -4.92 -11.57 -10.14
CA LEU A 166 -5.61 -11.86 -8.88
C LEU A 166 -6.85 -10.98 -8.69
N THR A 167 -6.76 -9.70 -9.08
CA THR A 167 -7.89 -8.77 -9.04
C THR A 167 -9.02 -9.24 -9.95
N ALA A 168 -8.70 -9.58 -11.20
CA ALA A 168 -9.68 -10.06 -12.18
C ALA A 168 -10.38 -11.36 -11.72
N SER A 169 -9.65 -12.27 -11.07
CA SER A 169 -10.23 -13.49 -10.50
C SER A 169 -11.16 -13.25 -9.30
N SER A 170 -10.98 -12.14 -8.57
CA SER A 170 -11.82 -11.78 -7.41
C SER A 170 -13.16 -11.12 -7.80
N GLU A 171 -13.22 -10.49 -8.98
CA GLU A 171 -14.41 -9.80 -9.47
C GLU A 171 -15.37 -10.77 -10.17
N THR A 172 -16.19 -11.48 -9.39
CA THR A 172 -17.17 -12.51 -9.83
C THR A 172 -18.35 -11.99 -10.68
N SER A 173 -18.24 -10.81 -11.33
CA SER A 173 -19.40 -10.08 -11.89
C SER A 173 -19.37 -9.84 -13.41
N SER A 174 -18.44 -10.43 -14.16
CA SER A 174 -18.32 -10.25 -15.62
C SER A 174 -18.66 -11.54 -16.38
N GLU A 175 -19.33 -11.41 -17.53
CA GLU A 175 -19.76 -12.49 -18.44
C GLU A 175 -18.61 -13.35 -19.00
N HIS A 176 -17.36 -13.10 -18.60
CA HIS A 176 -16.18 -13.91 -18.90
C HIS A 176 -15.54 -14.33 -17.57
N ALA A 177 -15.96 -15.49 -17.04
CA ALA A 177 -15.37 -16.06 -15.83
C ALA A 177 -13.88 -16.32 -16.08
N VAL A 178 -13.02 -15.51 -15.46
CA VAL A 178 -11.61 -15.85 -15.29
C VAL A 178 -11.58 -17.03 -14.32
N GLU A 179 -10.85 -18.08 -14.67
CA GLU A 179 -10.72 -19.26 -13.82
C GLU A 179 -10.09 -18.86 -12.48
N GLU A 180 -10.66 -19.34 -11.37
CA GLU A 180 -10.09 -19.08 -10.06
C GLU A 180 -8.67 -19.67 -9.98
N PRO A 181 -7.69 -18.93 -9.42
CA PRO A 181 -6.33 -19.42 -9.32
C PRO A 181 -6.28 -20.70 -8.48
N THR A 182 -5.50 -21.66 -8.93
CA THR A 182 -5.21 -22.90 -8.21
C THR A 182 -4.40 -22.60 -6.95
N LEU A 183 -4.38 -23.55 -6.01
CA LEU A 183 -3.58 -23.37 -4.79
C LEU A 183 -2.08 -23.27 -5.09
N ASP A 184 -1.60 -24.02 -6.08
CA ASP A 184 -0.20 -23.99 -6.50
C ASP A 184 0.17 -22.61 -7.09
N GLU A 185 -0.71 -22.02 -7.92
CA GLU A 185 -0.49 -20.67 -8.46
C GLU A 185 -0.45 -19.58 -7.39
N LEU A 186 -1.24 -19.72 -6.31
CA LEU A 186 -1.20 -18.79 -5.18
C LEU A 186 0.13 -18.88 -4.43
N HIS A 187 0.62 -20.10 -4.15
CA HIS A 187 1.92 -20.30 -3.51
C HIS A 187 3.08 -19.84 -4.41
N ASP A 188 3.05 -20.14 -5.70
CA ASP A 188 4.05 -19.70 -6.67
C ASP A 188 4.12 -18.16 -6.73
N SER A 189 2.95 -17.49 -6.67
CA SER A 189 2.87 -16.04 -6.61
C SER A 189 3.49 -15.50 -5.31
N GLU A 190 3.19 -16.14 -4.18
CA GLU A 190 3.76 -15.74 -2.89
C GLU A 190 5.28 -15.94 -2.82
N ASP A 191 5.78 -17.06 -3.32
CA ASP A 191 7.21 -17.38 -3.39
C ASP A 191 7.96 -16.41 -4.29
N PHE A 192 7.36 -16.04 -5.44
CA PHE A 192 7.89 -14.98 -6.30
C PHE A 192 8.00 -13.64 -5.57
N ILE A 193 6.98 -13.26 -4.79
CA ILE A 193 7.02 -12.03 -4.00
C ILE A 193 8.13 -12.10 -2.96
N ASN A 194 8.18 -13.18 -2.19
CA ASN A 194 9.15 -13.40 -1.12
C ASN A 194 10.60 -13.42 -1.61
N ALA A 195 10.84 -13.90 -2.83
CA ALA A 195 12.18 -13.97 -3.41
C ALA A 195 12.73 -12.61 -3.87
N HIS A 196 11.87 -11.61 -4.09
CA HIS A 196 12.27 -10.37 -4.78
C HIS A 196 11.93 -9.08 -4.02
N PHE A 197 10.91 -9.09 -3.17
CA PHE A 197 10.39 -7.90 -2.51
C PHE A 197 10.45 -8.06 -0.99
N ALA A 198 11.03 -7.08 -0.30
CA ALA A 198 11.18 -7.10 1.15
C ALA A 198 10.20 -6.16 1.85
N GLN A 199 10.07 -4.93 1.33
CA GLN A 199 9.27 -3.85 1.90
C GLN A 199 8.74 -2.99 0.76
N HIS A 200 7.76 -3.51 0.02
CA HIS A 200 7.35 -2.95 -1.27
C HIS A 200 5.84 -2.74 -1.36
N ALA A 201 5.39 -1.59 -1.85
CA ALA A 201 3.96 -1.25 -1.95
C ALA A 201 3.16 -2.23 -2.82
N LEU A 202 3.68 -2.61 -3.99
CA LEU A 202 3.05 -3.64 -4.82
C LEU A 202 2.98 -5.00 -4.11
N ALA A 203 3.96 -5.33 -3.26
CA ALA A 203 3.92 -6.58 -2.50
C ALA A 203 2.83 -6.52 -1.43
N ASP A 204 2.61 -5.38 -0.77
CA ASP A 204 1.48 -5.19 0.16
C ASP A 204 0.13 -5.40 -0.51
N GLU A 205 -0.04 -4.83 -1.70
CA GLU A 205 -1.25 -4.98 -2.50
C GLU A 205 -1.49 -6.45 -2.88
N ALA A 206 -0.45 -7.12 -3.39
CA ALA A 206 -0.52 -8.54 -3.73
C ALA A 206 -0.80 -9.42 -2.49
N TRP A 207 -0.20 -9.13 -1.34
CA TRP A 207 -0.50 -9.86 -0.09
C TRP A 207 -1.96 -9.69 0.34
N GLY A 208 -2.58 -8.54 0.09
CA GLY A 208 -4.01 -8.34 0.34
C GLY A 208 -4.87 -9.29 -0.50
N LEU A 209 -4.64 -9.30 -1.81
CA LEU A 209 -5.36 -10.17 -2.75
C LEU A 209 -5.12 -11.66 -2.46
N LEU A 210 -3.88 -12.04 -2.17
CA LEU A 210 -3.53 -13.41 -1.78
C LEU A 210 -4.20 -13.81 -0.47
N ALA A 211 -4.27 -12.91 0.52
CA ALA A 211 -4.95 -13.19 1.79
C ALA A 211 -6.43 -13.51 1.57
N ASP A 212 -7.12 -12.74 0.73
CA ASP A 212 -8.52 -12.99 0.38
C ASP A 212 -8.68 -14.32 -0.38
N ALA A 213 -7.79 -14.62 -1.32
CA ALA A 213 -7.78 -15.87 -2.07
C ALA A 213 -7.52 -17.10 -1.17
N PHE A 214 -6.58 -17.01 -0.23
CA PHE A 214 -6.32 -18.07 0.75
C PHE A 214 -7.53 -18.29 1.68
N LEU A 215 -8.17 -17.21 2.14
CA LEU A 215 -9.40 -17.33 2.93
C LEU A 215 -10.50 -18.04 2.14
N ALA A 216 -10.71 -17.69 0.87
CA ALA A 216 -11.70 -18.34 0.01
C ALA A 216 -11.46 -19.87 -0.12
N LYS A 217 -10.20 -20.31 -0.01
CA LYS A 217 -9.81 -21.74 0.00
C LYS A 217 -9.77 -22.36 1.41
N GLY A 218 -10.14 -21.61 2.46
CA GLY A 218 -10.17 -22.07 3.85
C GLY A 218 -8.80 -22.10 4.55
N LEU A 219 -7.77 -21.48 3.95
CA LEU A 219 -6.40 -21.42 4.49
C LEU A 219 -6.23 -20.18 5.38
N CYS A 220 -6.87 -20.22 6.56
CA CYS A 220 -6.90 -19.08 7.47
C CYS A 220 -5.53 -18.73 8.08
N ASP A 221 -4.62 -19.71 8.22
CA ASP A 221 -3.26 -19.46 8.72
C ASP A 221 -2.44 -18.63 7.73
N ASP A 222 -2.53 -18.96 6.44
CA ASP A 222 -1.85 -18.22 5.36
C ASP A 222 -2.43 -16.80 5.22
N GLN A 223 -3.76 -16.67 5.26
CA GLN A 223 -4.42 -15.36 5.32
C GLN A 223 -3.85 -14.52 6.47
N ARG A 224 -3.85 -15.05 7.71
CA ARG A 224 -3.37 -14.30 8.88
C ARG A 224 -1.90 -13.92 8.77
N ARG A 225 -1.07 -14.81 8.24
CA ARG A 225 0.36 -14.56 8.03
C ARG A 225 0.56 -13.39 7.06
N LEU A 226 -0.19 -13.35 5.96
CA LEU A 226 -0.14 -12.24 5.01
C LEU A 226 -0.71 -10.94 5.59
N LEU A 227 -1.86 -10.97 6.27
CA LEU A 227 -2.42 -9.79 6.94
C LEU A 227 -1.48 -9.20 8.00
N LYS A 228 -0.75 -10.05 8.72
CA LYS A 228 0.29 -9.60 9.65
C LYS A 228 1.43 -8.88 8.92
N ARG A 229 1.88 -9.42 7.78
CA ARG A 229 2.90 -8.76 6.93
C ARG A 229 2.43 -7.39 6.43
N ARG A 230 1.15 -7.25 6.07
CA ARG A 230 0.58 -5.95 5.68
C ARG A 230 0.63 -4.93 6.81
N CYS A 231 0.34 -5.34 8.05
CA CYS A 231 0.50 -4.46 9.22
C CYS A 231 1.96 -4.01 9.38
N ASP A 232 2.90 -4.95 9.26
CA ASP A 232 4.33 -4.67 9.38
C ASP A 232 4.81 -3.72 8.28
N PHE A 233 4.38 -3.94 7.04
CA PHE A 233 4.63 -3.06 5.92
C PHE A 233 4.09 -1.65 6.18
N ALA A 234 2.80 -1.51 6.50
CA ALA A 234 2.16 -0.21 6.69
C ALA A 234 2.83 0.61 7.81
N SER A 235 3.21 -0.06 8.92
CA SER A 235 3.90 0.57 10.05
C SER A 235 5.32 1.05 9.69
N SER A 236 6.00 0.33 8.80
CA SER A 236 7.38 0.61 8.39
C SER A 236 7.45 1.60 7.22
N ALA A 237 6.51 1.53 6.28
CA ALA A 237 6.42 2.39 5.10
C ALA A 237 5.96 3.82 5.44
N TYR A 238 5.16 3.97 6.51
CA TYR A 238 4.63 5.24 6.93
C TYR A 238 4.88 5.50 8.43
N PRO A 239 5.75 6.46 8.79
CA PRO A 239 6.05 6.73 10.18
C PRO A 239 4.87 7.42 10.90
N GLY A 240 4.55 6.97 12.12
CA GLY A 240 3.56 7.62 12.98
C GLY A 240 2.12 7.20 12.71
N LEU A 241 1.16 8.11 12.92
CA LEU A 241 -0.26 7.82 12.76
C LEU A 241 -0.59 7.62 11.27
N SER A 242 -1.21 6.48 10.94
CA SER A 242 -1.61 6.08 9.59
C SER A 242 -2.98 5.42 9.64
N GLY A 243 -3.91 5.89 8.81
CA GLY A 243 -5.23 5.28 8.67
C GLY A 243 -5.12 3.88 8.06
N ALA A 244 -4.30 3.73 7.03
CA ALA A 244 -4.03 2.45 6.37
C ALA A 244 -3.45 1.40 7.35
N HIS A 245 -2.54 1.81 8.25
CA HIS A 245 -2.04 0.91 9.28
C HIS A 245 -3.14 0.54 10.30
N ALA A 246 -3.98 1.50 10.72
CA ALA A 246 -5.08 1.22 11.62
C ALA A 246 -6.10 0.22 11.03
N TRP A 247 -6.46 0.38 9.75
CA TRP A 247 -7.35 -0.56 9.06
C TRP A 247 -6.69 -1.93 8.85
N ALA A 248 -5.39 -1.99 8.52
CA ALA A 248 -4.67 -3.25 8.43
C ALA A 248 -4.72 -4.02 9.77
N LEU A 249 -4.53 -3.32 10.89
CA LEU A 249 -4.65 -3.90 12.23
C LEU A 249 -6.07 -4.38 12.55
N GLU A 250 -7.09 -3.63 12.14
CA GLU A 250 -8.50 -4.00 12.30
C GLU A 250 -8.80 -5.29 11.54
N VAL A 251 -8.48 -5.35 10.25
CA VAL A 251 -8.66 -6.54 9.41
C VAL A 251 -7.91 -7.76 9.95
N TYR A 252 -6.67 -7.56 10.42
CA TYR A 252 -5.91 -8.63 11.05
C TYR A 252 -6.54 -9.10 12.37
N GLY A 253 -7.03 -8.17 13.19
CA GLY A 253 -7.76 -8.46 14.42
C GLY A 253 -9.02 -9.28 14.16
N ASP A 254 -9.80 -8.91 13.15
CA ASP A 254 -11.00 -9.66 12.74
C ASP A 254 -10.62 -11.09 12.32
N ALA A 255 -9.58 -11.27 11.51
CA ALA A 255 -9.11 -12.60 11.08
C ALA A 255 -8.66 -13.51 12.24
N LEU A 256 -8.14 -12.92 13.34
CA LEU A 256 -7.79 -13.66 14.56
C LEU A 256 -9.03 -14.09 15.37
N LEU A 257 -10.11 -13.30 15.34
CA LEU A 257 -11.35 -13.62 16.05
C LEU A 257 -12.14 -14.74 15.37
N HIS A 258 -12.14 -14.80 14.04
CA HIS A 258 -12.92 -15.78 13.28
C HIS A 258 -12.46 -17.25 13.52
N SER A 259 -11.18 -17.50 13.81
CA SER A 259 -10.71 -18.84 14.19
C SER A 259 -11.20 -19.27 15.59
N HIS A 260 -11.26 -18.33 16.53
CA HIS A 260 -11.72 -18.63 17.89
C HIS A 260 -13.23 -18.92 17.97
N ALA A 261 -14.02 -18.45 17.00
CA ALA A 261 -15.43 -18.82 16.88
C ALA A 261 -15.61 -20.25 16.33
N SER A 262 -14.79 -20.65 15.34
CA SER A 262 -14.79 -22.01 14.76
C SER A 262 -14.30 -23.07 15.75
N GLU A 263 -13.33 -22.73 16.63
CA GLU A 263 -12.84 -23.64 17.68
C GLU A 263 -13.76 -23.76 18.90
N ARG A 264 -14.77 -22.89 19.04
CA ARG A 264 -15.71 -22.87 20.18
C ARG A 264 -17.01 -23.66 19.95
N GLU A 265 -17.16 -24.38 18.84
CA GLU A 265 -18.20 -25.40 18.69
C GLU A 265 -17.65 -26.81 18.95
N PRO A 266 -17.80 -27.37 20.17
CA PRO A 266 -17.79 -28.82 20.34
C PRO A 266 -19.16 -29.39 19.96
N ARG A 267 -19.17 -30.16 18.85
CA ARG A 267 -20.00 -31.32 18.49
C ARG A 267 -21.42 -31.43 19.09
N SER A 268 -22.40 -31.48 18.19
CA SER A 268 -23.78 -31.82 18.48
C SER A 268 -24.00 -33.28 18.93
N ASP A 269 -25.10 -33.43 19.66
CA ASP A 269 -26.02 -34.57 19.71
C ASP A 269 -25.72 -35.85 20.51
N SER A 270 -26.54 -35.98 21.56
CA SER A 270 -27.42 -37.13 21.84
C SER A 270 -26.85 -38.36 22.55
N GLU A 271 -27.21 -38.50 23.82
CA GLU A 271 -27.59 -39.80 24.37
C GLU A 271 -29.08 -39.78 24.75
N LYS A 272 -29.81 -40.66 24.05
CA LYS A 272 -31.21 -41.04 24.27
C LYS A 272 -31.29 -42.11 25.36
N LYS A 273 -32.39 -42.02 26.14
CA LYS A 273 -33.24 -43.09 26.72
C LYS A 273 -33.01 -43.60 28.16
N SER A 274 -34.17 -43.62 28.85
CA SER A 274 -34.66 -44.58 29.84
C SER A 274 -33.98 -44.65 31.21
N GLN A 275 -34.65 -44.13 32.24
CA GLN A 275 -35.71 -44.79 33.02
C GLN A 275 -36.50 -43.76 33.82
#